data_AF-A0A9D7PT27-F1
#
_entry.id   AF-A0A9D7PT27-F1
#
_cell.length_a   1.000
_cell.length_b   1.000
_cell.length_c   1.000
_cell.angle_alpha   90.00
_cell.angle_beta   90.00
_cell.angle_gamma   90.00
#
_symmetry.space_group_name_H-M   'P 1'
#
loop_
_entity.id
_entity.type
_entity.pdbx_description
1 polymer ?
#
loop_
_entity_poly.entity_id
_entity_poly.type
_entity_poly.pdbx_seq_one_letter_code
_entity_poly.pdbx_strand_id
1 'polypeptide(L)'
;MKDVLLLANGLKQEAALDRVDIYRLDLTNNKSTRVLVAKLKLDAELNVVGGDDDFELEPFDQVFVRYAPEFELQRNILISGEIKYPGTYALTSYNMRIATLIKDAGGPTNESFLSGATLLRKKDNVGYIIF
;
A
#
# COMPACT_ATOMS: atom_id res chain seq x y z
N MET A 1 -7.57 -15.91 -17.95
CA MET A 1 -6.89 -14.93 -17.07
C MET A 1 -6.67 -15.43 -15.64
N LYS A 2 -7.71 -15.83 -14.90
CA LYS A 2 -7.64 -16.24 -13.48
C LYS A 2 -6.51 -17.23 -13.15
N ASP A 3 -6.31 -18.23 -14.00
CA ASP A 3 -5.27 -19.25 -13.79
C ASP A 3 -3.86 -18.67 -13.71
N VAL A 4 -3.52 -17.66 -14.52
CA VAL A 4 -2.18 -17.05 -14.50
C VAL A 4 -1.92 -16.34 -13.17
N LEU A 5 -2.96 -15.72 -12.60
CA LEU A 5 -2.87 -15.04 -11.31
C LEU A 5 -2.71 -16.05 -10.18
N LEU A 6 -3.41 -17.19 -10.26
CA LEU A 6 -3.25 -18.28 -9.29
C LEU A 6 -1.87 -18.93 -9.38
N LEU A 7 -1.35 -19.16 -10.60
CA LEU A 7 0.01 -19.67 -10.83
C LEU A 7 1.09 -18.70 -10.33
N ALA A 8 0.81 -17.40 -10.34
CA ALA A 8 1.66 -16.36 -9.75
C ALA A 8 1.57 -16.29 -8.21
N ASN A 9 0.93 -17.27 -7.56
CA ASN A 9 0.67 -17.33 -6.12
C ASN A 9 -0.31 -16.24 -5.64
N GLY A 10 -1.22 -15.81 -6.50
CA GLY A 10 -2.21 -14.78 -6.23
C GLY A 10 -1.68 -13.36 -6.40
N LEU A 11 -2.45 -12.40 -5.90
CA LEU A 11 -2.08 -10.99 -5.91
C LEU A 11 -1.44 -10.59 -4.58
N LYS A 12 -0.54 -9.61 -4.64
CA LYS A 12 -0.02 -8.98 -3.44
C LYS A 12 -1.10 -8.11 -2.78
N GLN A 13 -1.00 -7.85 -1.48
CA GLN A 13 -1.98 -7.02 -0.77
C GLN A 13 -2.01 -5.58 -1.31
N GLU A 14 -0.88 -5.09 -1.78
CA GLU A 14 -0.73 -3.78 -2.38
C GLU A 14 -1.15 -3.69 -3.86
N ALA A 15 -1.71 -4.77 -4.43
CA ALA A 15 -2.14 -4.80 -5.82
C ALA A 15 -3.41 -3.96 -6.05
N ALA A 16 -3.44 -3.25 -7.17
CA ALA A 16 -4.59 -2.52 -7.66
C ALA A 16 -5.45 -3.45 -8.53
N LEU A 17 -6.60 -3.88 -8.00
CA LEU A 17 -7.55 -4.70 -8.76
C LEU A 17 -8.18 -3.93 -9.93
N ASP A 18 -8.25 -2.61 -9.83
CA ASP A 18 -8.83 -1.72 -10.84
C ASP A 18 -7.88 -1.42 -12.01
N ARG A 19 -6.64 -1.92 -11.99
CA ARG A 19 -5.65 -1.63 -13.01
C ARG A 19 -4.70 -2.79 -13.28
N VAL A 20 -5.09 -3.62 -14.23
CA VAL A 20 -4.25 -4.64 -14.85
C VAL A 20 -3.94 -4.22 -16.28
N ASP A 21 -2.67 -4.03 -16.60
CA ASP A 21 -2.20 -3.72 -17.94
C ASP A 21 -1.68 -5.00 -18.61
N ILE A 22 -2.17 -5.32 -19.80
CA ILE A 22 -1.67 -6.43 -20.62
C ILE A 22 -1.05 -5.86 -21.87
N TYR A 23 0.20 -6.23 -22.13
CA TYR A 23 0.94 -5.86 -23.33
C TYR A 23 1.06 -7.08 -24.23
N ARG A 24 0.49 -6.98 -25.43
CA ARG A 24 0.53 -8.04 -26.44
C ARG A 24 1.38 -7.61 -27.61
N LEU A 25 2.19 -8.54 -28.10
CA LEU A 25 3.08 -8.32 -29.22
C LEU A 25 2.43 -8.85 -30.51
N ASP A 26 1.97 -7.96 -31.38
CA ASP A 26 1.40 -8.34 -32.68
C ASP A 26 2.52 -8.58 -33.70
N LEU A 27 2.67 -9.85 -34.10
CA LEU A 27 3.67 -10.35 -35.06
C LEU A 27 3.11 -10.56 -36.47
N THR A 28 1.82 -10.31 -36.72
CA THR A 28 1.11 -10.76 -37.93
C THR A 28 1.71 -10.24 -39.24
N ASN A 29 2.40 -9.10 -39.24
CA ASN A 29 2.85 -8.45 -40.49
C ASN A 29 4.35 -8.58 -40.81
N ASN A 30 5.14 -9.33 -40.04
CA ASN A 30 6.58 -9.60 -40.26
C ASN A 30 7.46 -8.34 -40.58
N LYS A 31 6.93 -7.14 -40.34
CA LYS A 31 7.50 -5.83 -40.72
C LYS A 31 7.36 -4.77 -39.62
N SER A 32 6.50 -4.99 -38.62
CA SER A 32 6.29 -4.03 -37.54
C SER A 32 5.75 -4.75 -36.31
N THR A 33 6.52 -4.74 -35.22
CA THR A 33 6.04 -5.15 -33.91
C THR A 33 5.14 -4.05 -33.35
N ARG A 34 3.85 -4.33 -33.14
CA ARG A 34 2.94 -3.40 -32.42
C ARG A 34 2.66 -3.95 -31.03
N VAL A 35 2.59 -3.05 -30.06
CA VAL A 35 2.20 -3.39 -28.69
C VAL A 35 0.75 -2.99 -28.51
N LEU A 36 -0.14 -3.97 -28.35
CA LEU A 36 -1.52 -3.72 -27.94
C LEU A 36 -1.58 -3.61 -26.42
N VAL A 37 -2.40 -2.69 -25.92
CA VAL A 37 -2.59 -2.48 -24.49
C VAL A 37 -4.04 -2.75 -24.14
N ALA A 38 -4.29 -3.83 -23.41
CA ALA A 38 -5.57 -4.08 -22.77
C ALA A 38 -5.49 -3.62 -21.31
N LYS A 39 -6.53 -2.92 -20.85
CA LYS A 39 -6.68 -2.49 -19.45
C LYS A 39 -7.87 -3.21 -18.86
N LEU A 40 -7.61 -4.06 -17.90
CA LEU A 40 -8.63 -4.86 -17.24
C LEU A 40 -8.78 -4.44 -15.78
N LYS A 41 -9.98 -4.67 -15.25
CA LYS A 41 -10.29 -4.59 -13.83
C LYS A 41 -10.64 -5.98 -13.35
N LEU A 42 -10.34 -6.26 -12.09
CA LEU A 42 -10.64 -7.53 -11.42
C LEU A 42 -11.58 -7.31 -10.24
N ASP A 43 -12.39 -8.31 -9.91
CA ASP A 43 -13.10 -8.41 -8.64
C ASP A 43 -12.23 -9.08 -7.55
N ALA A 44 -12.81 -9.25 -6.36
CA ALA A 44 -12.14 -9.91 -5.23
C ALA A 44 -11.89 -11.40 -5.49
N GLU A 45 -12.66 -12.01 -6.39
CA GLU A 45 -12.59 -13.40 -6.82
C GLU A 45 -11.64 -13.62 -8.03
N LEU A 46 -10.91 -12.57 -8.45
CA LEU A 46 -9.97 -12.53 -9.57
C LEU A 46 -10.60 -12.72 -10.96
N ASN A 47 -11.90 -12.47 -11.08
CA ASN A 47 -12.58 -12.44 -12.37
C ASN A 47 -12.47 -11.04 -12.98
N VAL A 48 -12.44 -10.97 -14.30
CA VAL A 48 -12.41 -9.70 -15.03
C VAL A 48 -13.77 -9.02 -14.87
N VAL A 49 -13.80 -7.70 -14.67
CA VAL A 49 -15.03 -6.92 -14.50
C VAL A 49 -15.06 -5.79 -15.52
N GLY A 50 -16.16 -5.67 -16.26
CA GLY A 50 -16.40 -4.56 -17.19
C GLY A 50 -15.62 -4.65 -18.51
N GLY A 51 -15.25 -5.87 -18.91
CA GLY A 51 -14.71 -6.23 -20.22
C GLY A 51 -15.34 -7.54 -20.70
N ASP A 52 -14.76 -8.20 -21.70
CA ASP A 52 -15.06 -9.61 -21.95
C ASP A 52 -14.53 -10.42 -20.76
N ASP A 53 -15.44 -11.02 -20.00
CA ASP A 53 -15.12 -11.89 -18.86
C ASP A 53 -14.18 -13.05 -19.27
N ASP A 54 -14.19 -13.39 -20.56
CA ASP A 54 -13.33 -14.37 -21.22
C ASP A 54 -12.11 -13.76 -21.92
N PHE A 55 -11.44 -12.76 -21.30
CA PHE A 55 -10.16 -12.31 -21.84
C PHE A 55 -9.15 -13.48 -21.91
N GLU A 56 -8.92 -13.95 -23.12
CA GLU A 56 -8.00 -15.04 -23.43
C GLU A 56 -6.59 -14.51 -23.64
N LEU A 57 -5.65 -15.09 -22.89
CA LEU A 57 -4.24 -14.76 -23.00
C LEU A 57 -3.67 -15.44 -24.24
N GLU A 58 -2.88 -14.69 -25.00
CA GLU A 58 -2.17 -15.20 -26.17
C GLU A 58 -0.68 -15.38 -25.87
N PRO A 59 0.04 -16.17 -26.69
CA PRO A 59 1.48 -16.30 -26.56
C PRO A 59 2.18 -14.93 -26.57
N PHE A 60 3.18 -14.78 -25.69
CA PHE A 60 3.96 -13.56 -25.50
C PHE A 60 3.22 -12.38 -24.83
N ASP A 61 2.01 -12.59 -24.30
CA ASP A 61 1.35 -11.60 -23.45
C ASP A 61 2.14 -11.33 -22.17
N GLN A 62 2.33 -10.06 -21.86
CA GLN A 62 2.90 -9.63 -20.60
C GLN A 62 1.82 -9.00 -19.72
N VAL A 63 1.56 -9.62 -18.57
CA VAL A 63 0.55 -9.18 -17.62
C VAL A 63 1.20 -8.41 -16.47
N PHE A 64 0.76 -7.17 -16.26
CA PHE A 64 1.20 -6.33 -15.16
C PHE A 64 0.02 -5.91 -14.30
N VAL A 65 0.01 -6.37 -13.05
CA VAL A 65 -0.91 -5.88 -12.02
C VAL A 65 -0.24 -4.70 -11.32
N ARG A 66 -0.84 -3.51 -11.39
CA ARG A 66 -0.23 -2.29 -10.84
C ARG A 66 -0.34 -2.22 -9.32
N TYR A 67 0.51 -1.41 -8.72
CA TYR A 67 0.44 -1.05 -7.30
C TYR A 67 -0.74 -0.10 -7.06
N ALA A 68 -1.49 -0.32 -5.98
CA ALA A 68 -2.57 0.56 -5.55
C ALA A 68 -1.97 1.85 -4.96
N PRO A 69 -2.10 3.03 -5.61
CA PRO A 69 -1.38 4.23 -5.18
C PRO A 69 -1.67 4.68 -3.75
N GLU A 70 -2.88 4.42 -3.27
CA GLU A 70 -3.34 4.75 -1.91
C GLU A 70 -3.01 3.66 -0.87
N PHE A 71 -2.39 2.55 -1.28
CA PHE A 71 -1.99 1.52 -0.34
C PHE A 71 -0.83 2.03 0.50
N GLU A 72 -1.06 2.10 1.80
CA GLU A 72 -0.02 2.33 2.79
C GLU A 72 -0.17 1.32 3.93
N LEU A 73 0.96 0.79 4.40
CA LEU A 73 0.96 0.02 5.63
C LEU A 73 0.66 0.92 6.82
N GLN A 74 0.03 0.35 7.84
CA GLN A 74 -0.21 1.05 9.11
C GLN A 74 1.09 1.64 9.66
N ARG A 75 1.08 2.94 9.92
CA ARG A 75 2.20 3.64 10.56
C ARG A 75 1.95 3.66 12.05
N ASN A 76 3.00 3.44 12.84
CA ASN A 76 2.89 3.35 14.28
C ASN A 76 3.73 4.42 14.97
N ILE A 77 3.28 4.86 16.14
CA ILE A 77 4.00 5.75 17.04
C ILE A 77 4.23 5.00 18.36
N LEU A 78 5.47 5.04 18.86
CA LEU A 78 5.80 4.52 20.18
C LEU A 78 5.76 5.67 21.20
N ILE A 79 5.02 5.47 22.28
CA ILE A 79 4.98 6.37 23.44
C ILE A 79 5.65 5.66 24.62
N SER A 80 6.61 6.32 25.25
CA SER A 80 7.37 5.79 26.38
C SER A 80 7.60 6.85 27.44
N GLY A 81 7.86 6.42 28.68
CA GLY A 81 8.10 7.29 29.83
C GLY A 81 6.89 7.38 30.76
N GLU A 82 6.79 8.50 31.49
CA GLU A 82 5.79 8.76 32.52
C GLU A 82 4.41 9.13 31.95
N ILE A 83 3.76 8.15 31.34
CA ILE A 83 2.40 8.22 30.78
C ILE A 83 1.58 7.05 31.32
N LYS A 84 0.27 7.23 31.47
CA LYS A 84 -0.61 6.24 32.09
C LYS A 84 -0.63 4.89 31.36
N TYR A 85 -0.66 4.92 30.03
CA TYR A 85 -0.61 3.73 29.19
C TYR A 85 0.49 3.90 28.12
N PRO A 86 1.76 3.60 28.43
CA PRO A 86 2.82 3.61 27.43
C PRO A 86 2.65 2.44 26.46
N GLY A 87 3.08 2.61 25.21
CA GLY A 87 2.96 1.56 24.20
C GLY A 87 2.95 2.07 22.76
N THR A 88 2.64 1.16 21.85
CA THR A 88 2.54 1.43 20.41
C THR A 88 1.11 1.78 20.04
N TYR A 89 0.95 2.90 19.34
CA TYR A 89 -0.32 3.42 18.86
C TYR A 89 -0.30 3.54 17.34
N ALA A 90 -1.39 3.16 16.68
CA ALA A 90 -1.55 3.29 15.24
C ALA A 90 -1.84 4.76 14.87
N LEU A 91 -1.19 5.25 13.81
CA LEU A 91 -1.48 6.55 13.22
C LEU A 91 -2.75 6.43 12.38
N THR A 92 -3.85 6.99 12.87
CA THR A 92 -5.17 6.90 12.22
C THR A 92 -5.45 8.02 11.21
N SER A 93 -4.62 9.06 11.19
CA SER A 93 -4.71 10.17 10.24
C SER A 93 -3.34 10.76 9.96
N TYR A 94 -3.11 11.21 8.72
CA TYR A 94 -1.89 11.92 8.31
C TYR A 94 -1.61 13.17 9.17
N ASN A 95 -2.64 13.83 9.69
CA ASN A 95 -2.53 15.06 10.48
C ASN A 95 -2.77 14.86 11.99
N MET A 96 -2.63 13.63 12.49
CA MET A 96 -2.85 13.33 13.91
C MET A 96 -1.93 14.17 14.80
N ARG A 97 -2.52 14.80 15.83
CA ARG A 97 -1.79 15.63 16.79
C ARG A 97 -1.25 14.77 17.94
N ILE A 98 -0.04 15.10 18.41
CA ILE A 98 0.58 14.45 19.58
C ILE A 98 -0.30 14.59 20.82
N ALA A 99 -0.97 15.73 20.99
CA ALA A 99 -1.89 15.94 22.10
C ALA A 99 -3.06 14.92 22.11
N THR A 100 -3.57 14.55 20.93
CA THR A 100 -4.60 13.50 20.81
C THR A 100 -4.03 12.16 21.24
N LEU A 101 -2.84 11.83 20.75
CA LEU A 101 -2.16 10.58 21.09
C LEU A 101 -1.86 10.45 22.59
N ILE A 102 -1.38 11.52 23.24
CA ILE A 102 -1.14 11.57 24.69
C ILE A 102 -2.45 11.38 25.46
N LYS A 103 -3.54 12.01 24.99
CA LYS A 103 -4.86 11.84 25.59
C LYS A 103 -5.35 10.40 25.48
N ASP A 104 -5.19 9.77 24.32
CA ASP A 104 -5.54 8.36 24.09
C ASP A 104 -4.69 7.42 24.95
N ALA A 105 -3.44 7.80 25.23
CA ALA A 105 -2.55 7.12 26.17
C ALA A 105 -2.90 7.35 27.66
N GLY A 106 -4.05 7.98 27.95
CA GLY A 106 -4.53 8.24 29.29
C GLY A 106 -3.89 9.43 30.00
N GLY A 107 -3.08 10.21 29.28
CA GLY A 107 -2.39 11.39 29.79
C GLY A 107 -1.08 11.09 30.53
N PRO A 108 -0.30 12.14 30.82
CA PRO A 108 0.90 12.05 31.64
C PRO A 108 0.58 11.67 33.09
N THR A 109 1.52 11.01 33.77
CA THR A 109 1.45 10.78 35.22
C THR A 109 1.88 12.03 35.99
N ASN A 110 1.62 12.06 37.31
CA ASN A 110 2.03 13.18 38.17
C ASN A 110 3.55 13.34 38.29
N GLU A 111 4.31 12.27 38.04
CA GLU A 111 5.78 12.26 38.09
C GLU A 111 6.42 12.65 36.75
N SER A 112 5.60 12.98 35.74
CA SER A 112 6.10 13.30 34.41
C SER A 112 6.76 14.69 34.34
N PHE A 113 7.89 14.77 33.64
CA PHE A 113 8.52 16.04 33.30
C PHE A 113 8.17 16.46 31.88
N LEU A 114 6.98 17.06 31.71
CA LEU A 114 6.45 17.45 30.40
C LEU A 114 7.35 18.40 29.62
N SER A 115 8.05 19.33 30.31
CA SER A 115 8.97 20.27 29.67
C SER A 115 10.19 19.57 29.03
N GLY A 116 10.48 18.32 29.40
CA GLY A 116 11.54 17.51 28.80
C GLY A 116 11.05 16.51 27.75
N ALA A 117 9.79 16.59 27.33
CA ALA A 117 9.26 15.69 26.31
C ALA A 117 10.01 15.86 24.98
N THR A 118 10.38 14.73 24.37
CA THR A 118 11.12 14.71 23.10
C THR A 118 10.31 13.95 22.05
N LEU A 119 10.16 14.54 20.86
CA LEU A 119 9.58 13.88 19.69
C LEU A 119 10.70 13.42 18.77
N LEU A 120 10.71 12.15 18.42
CA LEU A 120 11.64 11.61 17.42
C LEU A 120 10.87 11.13 16.19
N ARG A 121 11.13 11.76 15.05
CA ARG A 121 10.65 11.31 13.73
C ARG A 121 11.83 10.80 12.93
N LYS A 122 11.86 9.51 12.63
CA LYS A 122 12.81 8.94 11.67
C LYS A 122 12.32 9.26 10.26
N LYS A 123 13.15 9.85 9.42
CA LYS A 123 12.92 9.97 7.98
C LYS A 123 14.12 9.34 7.27
N ASP A 124 13.88 8.39 6.37
CA ASP A 124 14.91 7.78 5.51
C ASP A 124 16.13 7.21 6.24
N ASN A 125 15.95 6.56 7.40
CA ASN A 125 17.06 6.09 8.28
C ASN A 125 18.04 7.18 8.77
N VAL A 126 17.74 8.46 8.56
CA VAL A 126 18.49 9.58 9.14
C VAL A 126 17.80 9.99 10.45
N GLY A 127 18.57 9.93 11.54
CA GLY A 127 18.10 10.21 12.90
C GLY A 127 17.83 11.69 13.19
N TYR A 128 17.21 11.90 14.36
CA TYR A 128 16.91 13.14 15.10
C TYR A 128 16.44 14.35 14.29
N ILE A 129 15.13 14.62 14.34
CA ILE A 129 14.58 15.97 14.20
C ILE A 129 14.09 16.37 15.60
N ILE A 130 14.86 17.23 16.27
CA ILE A 130 14.47 17.85 17.54
C ILE A 130 13.74 19.15 17.17
N PHE A 131 12.53 19.34 17.70
CA PHE A 131 11.79 20.61 17.63
C PHE A 131 11.90 21.34 18.97
#